data_AF-A0A1Q3CM99-F1
#
_entry.id   AF-A0A1Q3CM99-F1
#
_cell.length_a   1.000
_cell.length_b   1.000
_cell.length_c   1.000
_cell.angle_alpha   90.00
_cell.angle_beta   90.00
_cell.angle_gamma   90.00
#
_symmetry.space_group_name_H-M   'P 1'
#
loop_
_entity.id
_entity.type
_entity.pdbx_description
1 polymer ?
#
loop_
_entity_poly.entity_id
_entity_poly.type
_entity_poly.pdbx_seq_one_letter_code
_entity_poly.pdbx_strand_id
1 'polypeptide(L)'
;FKEENENLKLEIDALKKTFSKFANSSDKLDNLLGLQRCVFDKAGLGYEEMKNVKYFNNFFVKKKYDSKITCNYCGKQGHISTSCFHKKNFGFGKIKKVWVPKGTTFTNPQGPKFIWVPKV
;
A
#
# COMPACT_ATOMS: atom_id res chain seq x y z
N PHE A 1 -43.97 32.32 14.43
CA PHE A 1 -44.42 31.01 14.96
C PHE A 1 -44.88 30.01 13.91
N LYS A 2 -46.00 30.21 13.19
CA LYS A 2 -46.53 29.16 12.27
C LYS A 2 -45.68 28.99 11.00
N GLU A 3 -45.33 30.10 10.35
CA GLU A 3 -44.45 30.15 9.17
C GLU A 3 -43.02 29.66 9.47
N GLU A 4 -42.47 30.12 10.59
CA GLU A 4 -41.16 29.69 11.11
C GLU A 4 -41.10 28.17 11.35
N ASN A 5 -42.17 27.59 11.90
CA ASN A 5 -42.28 26.16 12.15
C ASN A 5 -42.43 25.34 10.85
N GLU A 6 -43.06 25.91 9.82
CA GLU A 6 -43.10 25.29 8.49
C GLU A 6 -41.72 25.32 7.83
N ASN A 7 -41.00 26.43 7.95
CA ASN A 7 -39.65 26.57 7.40
C ASN A 7 -38.67 25.60 8.08
N LEU A 8 -38.74 25.48 9.41
CA LEU A 8 -37.94 24.52 10.18
C LEU A 8 -38.23 23.06 9.79
N LYS A 9 -39.47 22.72 9.45
CA LYS A 9 -39.80 21.37 8.95
C LYS A 9 -39.14 21.07 7.61
N LEU A 10 -39.09 22.06 6.71
CA LEU A 10 -38.42 21.92 5.42
C LEU A 10 -36.91 21.74 5.58
N GLU A 11 -36.28 22.50 6.48
CA GLU A 11 -34.86 22.35 6.79
C GLU A 11 -34.53 20.97 7.39
N ILE A 12 -35.37 20.48 8.31
CA ILE A 12 -35.21 19.14 8.89
C ILE A 12 -35.32 18.05 7.84
N ASP A 13 -36.26 18.17 6.89
CA ASP A 13 -36.41 17.19 5.81
C ASP A 13 -35.20 17.20 4.87
N ALA A 14 -34.74 18.40 4.48
CA ALA A 14 -33.53 18.56 3.68
C ALA A 14 -32.30 17.96 4.38
N LEU A 15 -32.15 18.22 5.68
CA LEU A 15 -31.06 17.69 6.50
C LEU A 15 -31.11 16.17 6.64
N LYS A 16 -32.29 15.58 6.85
CA LYS A 16 -32.45 14.12 6.88
C LYS A 16 -32.06 13.49 5.55
N LYS A 17 -32.40 14.14 4.43
CA LYS A 17 -32.04 13.67 3.08
C LYS A 17 -30.54 13.73 2.83
N THR A 18 -29.85 14.78 3.27
CA THR A 18 -28.38 14.88 3.15
C THR A 18 -27.69 13.86 4.06
N PHE A 19 -28.16 13.70 5.30
CA PHE A 19 -27.63 12.72 6.24
C PHE A 19 -27.79 11.28 5.74
N SER A 20 -28.96 10.95 5.18
CA SER A 20 -29.21 9.62 4.61
C SER A 20 -28.28 9.33 3.42
N LYS A 21 -28.03 10.32 2.56
CA LYS A 21 -27.05 10.18 1.46
C LYS A 21 -25.63 9.99 1.98
N PHE A 22 -25.24 10.73 3.02
CA PHE A 22 -23.93 10.62 3.65
C PHE A 22 -23.73 9.25 4.30
N ALA A 23 -24.69 8.78 5.09
CA ALA A 23 -24.65 7.45 5.72
C ALA A 23 -24.44 6.34 4.67
N ASN A 24 -25.24 6.36 3.59
CA ASN A 24 -25.17 5.37 2.51
C ASN A 24 -23.95 5.52 1.59
N SER A 25 -23.18 6.61 1.70
CA SER A 25 -21.97 6.81 0.89
C SER A 25 -20.80 5.93 1.34
N SER A 26 -20.76 5.62 2.64
CA SER A 26 -19.74 4.76 3.24
C SER A 26 -19.83 3.33 2.69
N ASP A 27 -21.03 2.76 2.66
CA ASP A 27 -21.28 1.42 2.09
C ASP A 27 -20.92 1.33 0.60
N LYS A 28 -21.17 2.40 -0.17
CA LYS A 28 -20.75 2.46 -1.59
C LYS A 28 -19.24 2.45 -1.73
N LEU A 29 -18.54 3.20 -0.88
CA LEU A 29 -17.09 3.23 -0.87
C LEU A 29 -16.51 1.87 -0.42
N ASP A 30 -17.06 1.28 0.64
CA ASP A 30 -16.66 -0.05 1.14
C ASP A 30 -16.90 -1.13 0.07
N ASN A 31 -18.00 -1.06 -0.68
CA ASN A 31 -18.24 -1.93 -1.83
C ASN A 31 -17.23 -1.70 -2.96
N LEU A 32 -16.90 -0.46 -3.31
CA LEU A 32 -15.89 -0.16 -4.34
C LEU A 32 -14.49 -0.66 -3.95
N LEU A 33 -14.08 -0.41 -2.71
CA LEU A 33 -12.80 -0.87 -2.16
C LEU A 33 -12.78 -2.40 -2.00
N GLY A 34 -13.90 -2.99 -1.62
CA GLY A 34 -14.08 -4.44 -1.52
C GLY A 34 -14.23 -5.15 -2.87
N LEU A 35 -14.49 -4.39 -3.94
CA LEU A 35 -14.54 -4.85 -5.33
C LEU A 35 -13.29 -4.44 -6.12
N GLN A 36 -12.28 -3.84 -5.47
CA GLN A 36 -11.07 -3.42 -6.17
C GLN A 36 -10.35 -4.65 -6.69
N ARG A 37 -10.56 -4.89 -7.99
CA ARG A 37 -9.99 -5.97 -8.79
C ARG A 37 -8.50 -6.05 -8.52
N CYS A 38 -8.05 -7.26 -8.15
CA CYS A 38 -6.64 -7.56 -8.11
C CYS A 38 -6.06 -7.23 -9.50
N VAL A 39 -5.14 -6.26 -9.57
CA VAL A 39 -4.48 -5.87 -10.82
C VAL A 39 -3.50 -6.97 -11.19
N PHE A 40 -4.04 -8.04 -11.76
CA PHE A 40 -3.28 -9.08 -12.47
C PHE A 40 -3.32 -8.85 -13.97
N ASP A 41 -3.58 -7.64 -14.44
CA ASP A 41 -3.24 -7.32 -15.82
C ASP A 41 -1.70 -7.34 -15.92
N LYS A 42 -1.20 -8.56 -16.09
CA LYS A 42 0.19 -8.94 -16.31
C LYS A 42 0.38 -9.24 -17.80
N ALA A 43 -0.45 -8.64 -18.67
CA ALA A 43 -0.26 -8.73 -20.10
C ALA A 43 1.19 -8.36 -20.44
N GLY A 44 1.87 -9.25 -21.17
CA GLY A 44 3.28 -9.10 -21.54
C GLY A 44 4.32 -9.78 -20.63
N LEU A 45 3.92 -10.35 -19.48
CA LEU A 45 4.83 -11.14 -18.62
C LEU A 45 4.72 -12.66 -18.82
N GLY A 46 4.01 -13.11 -19.85
CA GLY A 46 3.77 -14.54 -20.12
C GLY A 46 2.86 -15.23 -19.09
N TYR A 47 2.03 -14.47 -18.37
CA TYR A 47 1.10 -15.00 -17.38
C TYR A 47 -0.17 -15.53 -18.06
N GLU A 48 -0.39 -16.86 -18.03
CA GLU A 48 -1.63 -17.47 -18.52
C GLU A 48 -2.76 -17.26 -17.50
N GLU A 49 -3.64 -16.29 -17.77
CA GLU A 49 -4.78 -15.96 -16.92
C GLU A 49 -5.68 -17.18 -16.66
N MET A 50 -5.88 -18.06 -17.63
CA MET A 50 -6.93 -19.09 -17.58
C MET A 50 -6.71 -20.25 -16.59
N LYS A 51 -5.49 -20.48 -16.08
CA LYS A 51 -5.19 -21.67 -15.24
C LYS A 51 -4.98 -21.37 -13.75
N ASN A 52 -4.72 -20.11 -13.37
CA ASN A 52 -4.28 -19.77 -12.02
C ASN A 52 -4.90 -18.47 -11.47
N VAL A 53 -6.12 -18.10 -11.88
CA VAL A 53 -6.81 -16.97 -11.22
C VAL A 53 -7.22 -17.38 -9.81
N LYS A 54 -6.29 -17.24 -8.86
CA LYS A 54 -6.66 -17.18 -7.44
C LYS A 54 -7.40 -15.87 -7.25
N TYR A 55 -8.71 -15.95 -7.02
CA TYR A 55 -9.49 -14.84 -6.51
C TYR A 55 -8.97 -14.53 -5.09
N PHE A 56 -8.09 -13.54 -4.98
CA PHE A 56 -7.66 -13.05 -3.68
C PHE A 56 -8.74 -12.13 -3.14
N ASN A 57 -9.30 -12.47 -1.97
CA ASN A 57 -10.16 -11.56 -1.24
C ASN A 57 -9.30 -10.39 -0.70
N ASN A 58 -9.62 -9.18 -1.15
CA ASN A 58 -9.30 -7.86 -0.60
C ASN A 58 -7.99 -7.74 0.21
N PHE A 59 -6.94 -7.22 -0.45
CA PHE A 59 -5.65 -6.86 0.17
C PHE A 59 -5.75 -5.72 1.20
N PHE A 60 -6.84 -4.96 1.21
CA PHE A 60 -7.10 -3.95 2.23
C PHE A 60 -7.65 -4.61 3.49
N VAL A 61 -6.74 -5.20 4.27
CA VAL A 61 -7.05 -5.59 5.65
C VAL A 61 -7.43 -4.32 6.39
N LYS A 62 -8.71 -4.17 6.78
CA LYS A 62 -9.13 -3.12 7.72
C LYS A 62 -8.19 -3.22 8.93
N LYS A 63 -7.40 -2.18 9.18
CA LYS A 63 -6.39 -2.17 10.25
C LYS A 63 -7.11 -2.43 11.58
N LYS A 64 -7.03 -3.66 12.11
CA LYS A 64 -7.44 -3.92 13.49
C LYS A 64 -6.56 -3.03 14.36
N TYR A 65 -7.19 -2.23 15.21
CA TYR A 65 -6.49 -1.32 16.13
C TYR A 65 -5.50 -2.05 17.05
N ASP A 66 -5.59 -3.39 17.14
CA ASP A 66 -4.72 -4.29 17.91
C ASP A 66 -3.55 -4.89 17.12
N SER A 67 -3.09 -4.27 16.03
CA SER A 67 -1.87 -4.75 15.38
C SER A 67 -0.69 -4.48 16.30
N LYS A 68 -0.27 -5.48 17.08
CA LYS A 68 0.97 -5.52 17.85
C LYS A 68 2.11 -5.12 16.91
N ILE A 69 2.47 -3.83 16.91
CA ILE A 69 3.50 -3.27 16.04
C ILE A 69 4.79 -4.02 16.37
N THR A 70 5.20 -4.92 15.49
CA THR A 70 6.39 -5.74 15.67
C THR A 70 7.47 -5.24 14.73
N CYS A 71 8.68 -5.07 15.26
CA CYS A 71 9.80 -4.58 14.50
C CYS A 71 10.32 -5.68 13.56
N ASN A 72 10.30 -5.45 12.25
CA ASN A 72 10.81 -6.42 11.27
C ASN A 72 12.34 -6.67 11.38
N TYR A 73 13.08 -5.81 12.11
CA TYR A 73 14.52 -5.96 12.30
C TYR A 73 14.88 -6.78 13.54
N CYS A 74 14.25 -6.52 14.69
CA CYS A 74 14.60 -7.19 15.96
C CYS A 74 13.50 -8.12 16.52
N GLY A 75 12.35 -8.23 15.85
CA GLY A 75 11.24 -9.07 16.26
C GLY A 75 10.50 -8.61 17.52
N LYS A 76 10.93 -7.52 18.18
CA LYS A 76 10.28 -6.99 19.39
C LYS A 76 9.06 -6.13 19.05
N GLN A 77 8.07 -6.16 19.94
CA GLN A 77 6.86 -5.33 19.83
C GLN A 77 7.09 -3.89 20.29
N GLY A 78 6.20 -2.98 19.90
CA GLY A 78 6.16 -1.59 20.36
C GLY A 78 6.90 -0.57 19.48
N HIS A 79 7.56 -0.98 18.38
CA HIS A 79 8.25 -0.05 17.49
C HIS A 79 8.41 -0.58 16.05
N ILE A 80 8.63 0.32 15.09
CA ILE A 80 8.92 -0.03 13.69
C ILE A 80 10.43 -0.08 13.42
N SER A 81 10.84 -0.75 12.32
CA SER A 81 12.26 -0.95 11.99
C SER A 81 13.08 0.33 11.86
N THR A 82 12.48 1.46 11.49
CA THR A 82 13.16 2.76 11.39
C THR A 82 13.51 3.34 12.76
N SER A 83 12.68 3.09 13.77
CA SER A 83 12.88 3.50 15.16
C SER A 83 13.66 2.47 16.00
N CYS A 84 14.07 1.34 15.42
CA CYS A 84 14.72 0.26 16.16
C CYS A 84 16.08 0.66 16.72
N PHE A 85 16.26 0.50 18.02
CA PHE A 85 17.53 0.75 18.71
C PHE A 85 18.68 -0.08 18.13
N HIS A 86 18.44 -1.35 17.83
CA HIS A 86 19.47 -2.22 17.23
C HIS A 86 19.91 -1.75 15.83
N LYS A 87 19.04 -1.04 15.09
CA LYS A 87 19.38 -0.43 13.80
C LYS A 87 20.20 0.86 13.96
N LYS A 88 19.97 1.62 15.04
CA LYS A 88 20.71 2.85 15.34
C LYS A 88 22.13 2.58 15.87
N ASN A 89 22.37 1.43 16.49
CA ASN A 89 23.63 1.11 17.18
C ASN A 89 24.53 0.12 16.44
N PHE A 90 24.22 -0.26 15.19
CA PHE A 90 25.21 -0.99 14.40
C PHE A 90 26.35 -0.02 14.07
N GLY A 91 27.47 -0.20 14.78
CA GLY A 91 28.70 0.60 14.76
C GLY A 91 29.43 0.64 13.41
N PHE A 92 28.74 0.94 12.33
CA PHE A 92 29.32 1.52 11.13
C PHE A 92 29.08 3.02 11.22
N GLY A 93 30.13 3.74 11.66
CA GLY A 93 30.16 5.20 11.63
C GLY A 93 29.60 5.70 10.30
N LYS A 94 28.71 6.70 10.36
CA LYS A 94 28.01 7.32 9.23
C LYS A 94 28.85 7.20 7.95
N ILE A 95 28.56 6.20 7.10
CA ILE A 95 29.26 6.06 5.83
C ILE A 95 28.95 7.34 5.08
N LYS A 96 29.93 8.23 4.93
CA LYS A 96 29.79 9.47 4.19
C LYS A 96 29.49 9.08 2.75
N LYS A 97 28.22 9.16 2.36
CA LYS A 97 27.82 9.00 0.96
C LYS A 97 28.24 10.28 0.25
N VAL A 98 29.38 10.24 -0.41
CA VAL A 98 29.86 11.30 -1.30
C VAL A 98 29.22 11.07 -2.66
N TRP A 99 28.68 12.13 -3.27
CA TRP A 99 28.15 12.06 -4.62
C TRP A 99 29.34 12.00 -5.59
N VAL A 100 29.41 10.95 -6.40
CA VAL A 100 30.50 10.74 -7.36
C VAL A 100 29.90 10.77 -8.77
N PRO A 101 30.48 11.52 -9.73
CA PRO A 101 30.05 11.51 -11.12
C PRO A 101 29.98 10.10 -11.71
N LYS A 102 29.00 9.83 -12.57
CA LYS A 102 28.92 8.54 -13.27
C LYS A 102 30.19 8.37 -14.13
N GLY A 103 30.89 7.24 -13.95
CA GLY A 103 32.07 6.88 -14.74
C GLY A 103 33.42 6.92 -14.00
N THR A 104 33.48 7.38 -12.75
CA THR A 104 34.75 7.45 -12.00
C THR A 104 35.21 6.10 -11.43
N THR A 105 34.31 5.12 -11.34
CA THR A 105 34.61 3.75 -10.93
C THR A 105 34.21 2.78 -12.03
N PHE A 106 35.14 1.97 -12.53
CA PHE A 106 34.83 0.80 -13.35
C PHE A 106 34.09 -0.24 -12.50
N THR A 107 32.77 -0.11 -12.35
CA THR A 107 31.93 -1.10 -11.65
C THR A 107 31.60 -2.34 -12.49
N ASN A 108 32.34 -2.55 -13.58
CA ASN A 108 32.30 -3.79 -14.35
C ASN A 108 33.75 -4.19 -14.66
N PRO A 109 34.49 -4.83 -13.74
CA PRO A 109 35.63 -5.61 -14.17
C PRO A 109 35.06 -6.63 -15.17
N GLN A 110 35.58 -6.59 -16.39
CA GLN A 110 35.18 -7.48 -17.48
C GLN A 110 35.24 -8.93 -16.97
N GLY A 111 34.09 -9.45 -16.55
CA GLY A 111 33.92 -10.83 -16.10
C GLY A 111 34.06 -11.77 -17.29
N PRO A 112 34.49 -13.02 -17.05
CA PRO A 112 34.94 -13.89 -18.13
C PRO A 112 33.77 -14.21 -19.07
N LYS A 113 34.03 -13.97 -20.34
CA LYS A 113 33.34 -14.53 -21.52
C LYS A 113 32.66 -15.88 -21.23
N PHE A 114 31.35 -15.89 -20.99
CA PHE A 114 30.47 -17.01 -21.36
C PHE A 114 29.08 -16.45 -21.65
N ILE A 115 28.84 -16.12 -22.92
CA ILE A 115 27.49 -16.05 -23.45
C ILE A 115 26.95 -17.47 -23.31
N TRP A 116 25.99 -17.69 -22.42
CA TRP A 116 25.21 -18.93 -22.42
C TRP A 116 24.33 -18.91 -23.67
N VAL A 117 24.71 -19.69 -24.68
CA VAL A 117 23.85 -19.98 -25.84
C VAL A 117 23.40 -21.43 -25.72
N PRO A 118 22.09 -21.74 -25.73
CA PRO A 118 21.61 -23.11 -25.81
C PRO A 118 22.04 -23.74 -27.14
N LYS A 119 22.59 -24.95 -27.11
CA LYS A 119 22.82 -25.73 -28.34
C LYS A 119 21.49 -26.31 -28.82
N VAL A 120 21.23 -26.15 -30.12
CA VAL A 120 20.18 -26.85 -30.88
C VAL A 120 20.51 -28.32 -30.99
#